data_AF-A0A661WMR1-F1
#
_entry.id   AF-A0A661WMR1-F1
#
_cell.length_a   1.000
_cell.length_b   1.000
_cell.length_c   1.000
_cell.angle_alpha   90.00
_cell.angle_beta   90.00
_cell.angle_gamma   90.00
#
_symmetry.space_group_name_H-M   'P 1'
#
loop_
_entity.id
_entity.type
_entity.pdbx_description
1 polymer ?
#
loop_
_entity_poly.entity_id
_entity_poly.type
_entity_poly.pdbx_seq_one_letter_code
_entity_poly.pdbx_strand_id
1 'polypeptide(L)'
;GELEDIQAEITALEASFPELGAPFAIYRRVLDLTQDSQLALLEISLVSSETLETASGLILKKDYRIETQGSLENCLDFLDNLEQAGLDTVSLKFASIIPAESLCSLEISTLGYPD
;
A
#
# COMPACT_ATOMS: atom_id res chain seq x y z
N GLY A 1 6.40 17.04 -37.15
CA GLY A 1 6.96 16.16 -38.20
C GLY A 1 6.92 14.73 -37.70
N GLU A 2 6.90 13.73 -38.57
CA GLU A 2 6.58 12.33 -38.20
C GLU A 2 7.37 11.79 -36.99
N LEU A 3 8.61 12.25 -36.78
CA LEU A 3 9.43 11.94 -35.59
C LEU A 3 8.95 12.62 -34.29
N GLU A 4 8.46 13.86 -34.37
CA GLU A 4 7.93 14.59 -33.21
C GLU A 4 6.59 14.02 -32.73
N ASP A 5 5.76 13.53 -33.67
CA ASP A 5 4.47 12.91 -33.36
C ASP A 5 4.68 11.54 -32.67
N ILE A 6 5.64 10.74 -33.14
CA ILE A 6 6.05 9.48 -32.49
C ILE A 6 6.63 9.75 -31.09
N GLN A 7 7.45 10.80 -30.94
CA GLN A 7 8.04 11.14 -29.64
C GLN A 7 6.95 11.57 -28.63
N ALA A 8 5.94 12.32 -29.08
CA ALA A 8 4.81 12.73 -28.26
C ALA A 8 3.94 11.54 -27.85
N GLU A 9 3.71 10.57 -28.75
CA GLU A 9 3.02 9.31 -28.43
C GLU A 9 3.79 8.48 -27.40
N ILE A 10 5.11 8.36 -27.53
CA ILE A 10 5.95 7.64 -26.57
C ILE A 10 5.87 8.30 -25.19
N THR A 11 6.02 9.63 -25.10
CA THR A 11 5.94 10.35 -23.83
C THR A 11 4.54 10.30 -23.21
N ALA A 12 3.49 10.33 -24.02
CA ALA A 12 2.11 10.13 -23.54
C ALA A 12 1.90 8.70 -23.05
N LEU A 13 2.48 7.70 -23.71
CA LEU A 13 2.49 6.32 -23.24
C LEU A 13 3.22 6.21 -21.91
N GLU A 14 4.45 6.71 -21.82
CA GLU A 14 5.28 6.72 -20.59
C GLU A 14 4.55 7.39 -19.42
N ALA A 15 3.88 8.52 -19.65
CA ALA A 15 3.07 9.22 -18.65
C ALA A 15 1.73 8.52 -18.33
N SER A 16 1.26 7.61 -19.20
CA SER A 16 0.05 6.83 -18.97
C SER A 16 0.29 5.56 -18.16
N PHE A 17 1.55 5.15 -17.98
CA PHE A 17 1.89 4.12 -17.01
C PHE A 17 1.87 4.78 -15.62
N PRO A 18 0.98 4.34 -14.72
CA PRO A 18 1.19 4.66 -13.31
C PRO A 18 2.60 4.18 -12.94
N GLU A 19 3.38 4.96 -12.21
CA GLU A 19 4.57 4.45 -11.52
C GLU A 19 4.12 3.50 -10.38
N LEU A 20 3.37 2.45 -10.73
CA LEU A 20 3.19 1.29 -9.88
C LEU A 20 4.56 0.64 -9.81
N GLY A 21 5.35 1.09 -8.83
CA GLY A 21 6.65 0.53 -8.54
C GLY A 21 6.55 -0.96 -8.18
N ALA A 22 7.68 -1.54 -7.76
CA ALA A 22 7.70 -2.90 -7.25
C ALA A 22 6.60 -3.08 -6.17
N PRO A 23 5.92 -4.25 -6.11
CA PRO A 23 4.86 -4.50 -5.15
C PRO A 23 5.28 -4.09 -3.73
N PHE A 24 4.40 -3.36 -3.05
CA PHE A 24 4.67 -2.92 -1.68
C PHE A 24 5.04 -4.12 -0.80
N ALA A 25 6.27 -4.14 -0.30
CA ALA A 25 6.82 -5.25 0.50
C ALA A 25 6.20 -5.28 1.90
N ILE A 26 4.90 -5.61 1.95
CA ILE A 26 3.99 -5.33 3.05
C ILE A 26 4.51 -5.80 4.41
N TYR A 27 4.97 -7.05 4.47
CA TYR A 27 5.43 -7.66 5.72
C TYR A 27 6.64 -6.93 6.31
N ARG A 28 7.63 -6.60 5.47
CA ARG A 28 8.83 -5.89 5.94
C ARG A 28 8.50 -4.46 6.32
N ARG A 29 7.79 -3.74 5.45
CA ARG A 29 7.46 -2.33 5.66
C ARG A 29 6.60 -2.12 6.89
N VAL A 30 5.57 -2.93 7.10
CA VAL A 30 4.72 -2.85 8.30
C VAL A 30 5.51 -3.20 9.55
N LEU A 31 6.38 -4.21 9.51
CA LEU A 31 7.23 -4.53 10.65
C LEU A 31 8.13 -3.35 11.04
N ASP A 32 8.81 -2.72 10.07
CA ASP A 32 9.67 -1.56 10.31
C ASP A 32 8.85 -0.39 10.90
N LEU A 33 7.72 -0.07 10.28
CA LEU A 33 6.86 1.05 10.69
C LEU A 33 6.22 0.85 12.07
N THR A 34 5.85 -0.38 12.43
CA THR A 34 5.32 -0.67 13.78
C THR A 34 6.41 -0.51 14.84
N GLN A 35 7.67 -0.86 14.53
CA GLN A 35 8.79 -0.62 15.45
C GLN A 35 9.06 0.87 15.63
N ASP A 36 9.10 1.64 14.54
CA ASP A 36 9.32 3.10 14.58
C ASP A 36 8.21 3.82 15.36
N SER A 37 6.96 3.34 15.22
CA SER A 37 5.78 3.88 15.91
C SER A 37 5.57 3.30 17.32
N GLN A 38 6.49 2.46 17.82
CA GLN A 38 6.40 1.82 19.13
C GLN A 38 5.07 1.04 19.34
N LEU A 39 4.63 0.32 18.31
CA LEU A 39 3.49 -0.58 18.33
C LEU A 39 3.96 -2.04 18.39
N ALA A 40 3.23 -2.88 19.11
CA ALA A 40 3.41 -4.32 19.02
C ALA A 40 2.59 -4.86 17.83
N LEU A 41 3.26 -5.36 16.80
CA LEU A 41 2.59 -6.06 15.70
C LEU A 41 2.04 -7.40 16.19
N LEU A 42 0.73 -7.59 16.08
CA LEU A 42 0.05 -8.84 16.45
C LEU A 42 -0.09 -9.76 15.24
N GLU A 43 -0.60 -9.24 14.13
CA GLU A 43 -0.88 -10.04 12.93
C GLU A 43 -0.81 -9.21 11.65
N ILE A 44 -0.37 -9.84 10.56
CA ILE A 44 -0.61 -9.40 9.18
C ILE A 44 -1.21 -10.58 8.42
N SER A 45 -2.46 -10.47 7.99
CA SER A 45 -3.17 -11.53 7.26
C SER A 45 -3.61 -11.06 5.88
N LEU A 46 -3.46 -11.94 4.88
CA LEU A 46 -3.99 -11.72 3.54
C LEU A 46 -5.51 -11.98 3.55
N VAL A 47 -6.28 -10.96 3.20
CA VAL A 47 -7.75 -11.03 3.11
C VAL A 47 -8.16 -11.46 1.71
N SER A 48 -7.56 -10.86 0.67
CA SER A 48 -7.88 -11.16 -0.72
C SER A 48 -6.68 -10.94 -1.63
N SER A 49 -6.70 -11.59 -2.80
CA SER A 49 -5.75 -11.38 -3.88
C SER A 49 -6.47 -11.51 -5.20
N GLU A 50 -6.39 -10.48 -6.04
CA GLU A 50 -7.00 -10.44 -7.37
C GLU A 50 -5.99 -9.93 -8.40
N THR A 51 -6.00 -10.52 -9.59
CA THR A 51 -5.24 -10.03 -10.74
C THR A 51 -6.16 -9.19 -11.61
N LEU A 52 -5.75 -7.97 -11.91
CA LEU A 52 -6.47 -7.01 -12.73
C LEU A 52 -5.77 -6.88 -14.09
N GLU A 53 -6.51 -7.03 -15.17
CA GLU A 53 -6.03 -6.72 -16.52
C GLU A 53 -6.20 -5.21 -16.78
N THR A 54 -5.10 -4.55 -17.14
CA THR A 54 -5.11 -3.14 -17.54
C THR A 54 -4.47 -2.97 -18.92
N ALA A 55 -4.64 -1.78 -19.51
CA ALA A 55 -3.98 -1.43 -20.77
C ALA A 55 -2.44 -1.53 -20.69
N SER A 56 -1.90 -1.41 -19.47
CA SER A 56 -0.47 -1.45 -19.15
C SER A 56 0.04 -2.83 -18.73
N GLY A 57 -0.82 -3.86 -18.73
CA GLY A 57 -0.48 -5.22 -18.32
C GLY A 57 -1.26 -5.70 -17.10
N LEU A 58 -0.79 -6.81 -16.52
CA LEU A 58 -1.38 -7.41 -15.33
C LEU A 58 -0.92 -6.66 -14.07
N ILE A 59 -1.87 -6.30 -13.21
CA ILE A 59 -1.61 -5.74 -11.88
C ILE A 59 -2.15 -6.71 -10.84
N LEU A 60 -1.39 -6.93 -9.78
CA LEU A 60 -1.80 -7.71 -8.63
C LEU A 60 -2.31 -6.77 -7.54
N LYS A 61 -3.58 -6.90 -7.19
CA LYS A 61 -4.18 -6.23 -6.02
C LYS A 61 -4.33 -7.21 -4.89
N LYS A 62 -3.85 -6.84 -3.70
CA LYS A 62 -3.96 -7.65 -2.49
C LYS A 62 -4.52 -6.82 -1.35
N ASP A 63 -5.44 -7.41 -0.61
CA ASP A 63 -5.96 -6.81 0.61
C ASP A 63 -5.34 -7.49 1.81
N TYR A 64 -4.90 -6.68 2.78
CA TYR A 64 -4.31 -7.16 4.02
C TYR A 64 -5.05 -6.58 5.21
N ARG A 65 -5.21 -7.40 6.25
CA ARG A 65 -5.55 -6.94 7.59
C ARG A 65 -4.27 -6.88 8.43
N ILE A 66 -4.10 -5.78 9.15
CA ILE A 66 -2.98 -5.55 10.05
C ILE A 66 -3.55 -5.28 11.44
N GLU A 67 -3.09 -6.04 12.43
CA GLU A 67 -3.47 -5.85 13.82
C GLU A 67 -2.24 -5.48 14.65
N THR A 68 -2.36 -4.40 15.41
CA THR A 68 -1.31 -3.86 16.26
C THR A 68 -1.85 -3.50 17.63
N GLN A 69 -0.96 -3.46 18.62
CA GLN A 69 -1.27 -3.05 19.98
C GLN A 69 -0.43 -1.86 20.41
N GLY A 70 -1.07 -0.81 20.94
CA GLY A 70 -0.41 0.38 21.47
C GLY A 70 -1.36 1.53 21.77
N SER A 71 -0.79 2.71 22.07
CA SER A 71 -1.56 3.92 22.35
C SER A 71 -2.28 4.43 21.09
N LEU A 72 -3.35 5.22 21.28
CA LEU A 72 -4.05 5.88 20.18
C LEU A 72 -3.10 6.75 19.35
N GLU A 73 -2.23 7.52 20.01
CA GLU A 73 -1.23 8.39 19.36
C GLU A 73 -0.31 7.58 18.44
N ASN A 74 0.28 6.49 18.96
CA ASN A 74 1.15 5.62 18.18
C ASN A 74 0.43 4.96 17.00
N CYS A 75 -0.86 4.63 17.15
CA CYS A 75 -1.67 4.07 16.06
C CYS A 75 -1.93 5.09 14.95
N LEU A 76 -2.14 6.37 15.31
CA LEU A 76 -2.33 7.45 14.34
C LEU A 76 -1.01 7.78 13.62
N ASP A 77 0.11 7.80 14.34
CA ASP A 77 1.44 7.98 13.74
C ASP A 77 1.78 6.85 12.77
N PHE A 78 1.49 5.60 13.15
CA PHE A 78 1.67 4.46 12.27
C PHE A 78 0.83 4.55 10.99
N LEU A 79 -0.42 5.00 11.10
CA LEU A 79 -1.31 5.22 9.96
C LEU A 79 -0.73 6.24 8.98
N ASP A 80 -0.31 7.41 9.48
CA ASP A 80 0.28 8.47 8.64
C ASP A 80 1.57 7.96 7.95
N ASN A 81 2.44 7.29 8.70
CA ASN A 81 3.67 6.73 8.14
C ASN A 81 3.41 5.62 7.11
N LEU A 82 2.35 4.81 7.28
CA LEU A 82 1.96 3.77 6.33
C LEU A 82 1.45 4.36 5.02
N GLU A 83 0.62 5.40 5.09
CA GLU A 83 0.12 6.12 3.91
C GLU A 83 1.28 6.80 3.15
N GLN A 84 2.22 7.41 3.88
CA GLN A 84 3.41 8.03 3.27
C GLN A 84 4.38 7.01 2.66
N ALA A 85 4.62 5.88 3.33
CA ALA A 85 5.52 4.84 2.82
C ALA A 85 4.97 4.12 1.59
N GLY A 86 3.64 4.07 1.47
CA GLY A 86 2.91 3.39 0.41
C GLY A 86 2.34 4.32 -0.66
N LEU A 87 2.87 5.55 -0.80
CA LEU A 87 2.46 6.49 -1.86
C LEU A 87 2.27 5.75 -3.19
N ASP A 88 1.08 5.93 -3.78
CA ASP A 88 0.58 5.35 -5.05
C ASP A 88 0.38 3.83 -5.09
N THR A 89 0.86 3.06 -4.11
CA THR A 89 0.80 1.58 -4.10
C THR A 89 0.00 1.00 -2.95
N VAL A 90 -0.33 1.78 -1.92
CA VAL A 90 -1.12 1.38 -0.76
C VAL A 90 -2.31 2.32 -0.60
N SER A 91 -3.47 1.75 -0.32
CA SER A 91 -4.69 2.48 0.00
C SER A 91 -5.31 1.91 1.28
N LEU A 92 -5.60 2.78 2.24
CA LEU A 92 -6.35 2.43 3.43
C LEU A 92 -7.83 2.21 3.08
N LYS A 93 -8.35 1.03 3.39
CA LYS A 93 -9.77 0.68 3.21
C LYS A 93 -10.58 0.92 4.47
N PHE A 94 -10.01 0.56 5.61
CA PHE A 94 -10.67 0.62 6.89
C PHE A 94 -9.64 0.78 8.01
N ALA A 95 -10.00 1.54 9.03
CA ALA A 95 -9.25 1.63 10.28
C ALA A 95 -10.24 1.58 11.46
N SER A 96 -9.96 0.71 12.42
CA SER A 96 -10.65 0.64 13.71
C SER A 96 -9.62 0.73 14.81
N ILE A 97 -9.82 1.68 15.73
CA ILE A 97 -9.00 1.83 16.92
C ILE A 97 -9.91 1.69 18.12
N ILE A 98 -9.58 0.78 19.03
CA ILE A 98 -10.30 0.52 20.27
C ILE A 98 -9.38 0.94 21.43
N PRO A 99 -9.41 2.21 21.87
CA PRO A 99 -8.44 2.73 22.85
C PRO A 99 -8.45 1.98 24.18
N ALA A 100 -9.63 1.52 24.62
CA ALA A 100 -9.77 0.76 25.87
C ALA A 100 -9.00 -0.57 25.85
N GLU A 101 -8.81 -1.15 24.66
CA GLU A 101 -8.09 -2.41 24.46
C GLU A 101 -6.67 -2.18 23.92
N SER A 102 -6.31 -0.92 23.66
CA SER A 102 -5.06 -0.53 22.98
C SER A 102 -4.89 -1.25 21.64
N LEU A 103 -5.98 -1.57 20.95
CA LEU A 103 -5.97 -2.34 19.70
C LEU A 103 -6.22 -1.43 18.50
N CYS A 104 -5.40 -1.58 17.46
CA CYS A 104 -5.63 -0.97 16.15
C CYS A 104 -5.66 -2.05 15.07
N SER A 105 -6.76 -2.07 14.32
CA SER A 105 -7.01 -2.98 13.21
C SER A 105 -7.21 -2.18 11.94
N LEU A 106 -6.39 -2.45 10.94
CA LEU A 106 -6.39 -1.78 9.66
C LEU A 106 -6.67 -2.79 8.55
N GLU A 107 -7.41 -2.36 7.53
CA GLU A 107 -7.43 -3.04 6.24
C GLU A 107 -6.87 -2.11 5.19
N ILE A 108 -5.91 -2.62 4.43
CA ILE A 108 -5.27 -1.90 3.34
C ILE A 108 -5.35 -2.72 2.05
N SER A 109 -5.27 -2.03 0.92
CA SER A 109 -5.11 -2.60 -0.41
C SER A 109 -3.74 -2.22 -0.95
N THR A 110 -2.98 -3.18 -1.46
CA THR A 110 -1.73 -2.94 -2.18
C THR A 110 -1.91 -3.19 -3.67
N LEU A 111 -1.27 -2.39 -4.52
CA LEU A 111 -1.20 -2.59 -5.97
C LEU A 111 0.27 -2.70 -6.40
N GLY A 112 0.55 -3.59 -7.35
CA GLY A 112 1.87 -3.70 -7.95
C GLY A 112 1.89 -4.73 -9.08
N TYR A 113 2.97 -4.77 -9.84
CA TYR A 113 3.15 -5.80 -10.85
C TYR A 113 3.36 -7.19 -10.19
N PRO A 114 2.86 -8.27 -10.80
CA PRO A 114 3.21 -9.63 -10.37
C PRO A 114 4.73 -9.84 -10.47
N ASP A 115 5.34 -10.42 -9.44
CA ASP A 115 6.75 -10.85 -9.44
C ASP A 115 6.99 -12.02 -10.41
#